data_AF-A0A2T7UVB5-F1
#
_entry.id   AF-A0A2T7UVB5-F1
#
_cell.length_a   1.000
_cell.length_b   1.000
_cell.length_c   1.000
_cell.angle_alpha   90.00
_cell.angle_beta   90.00
_cell.angle_gamma   90.00
#
_symmetry.space_group_name_H-M   'P 1'
#
loop_
_entity.id
_entity.type
_entity.pdbx_description
1 polymer ?
#
loop_
_entity_poly.entity_id
_entity_poly.type
_entity_poly.pdbx_seq_one_letter_code
_entity_poly.pdbx_strand_id
1 'polypeptide(L)'
;MRKARVPSTIFTSLALLAAPAATAQTWPEGCFTRQYEAAHLAGQPGQVVERVSLRLQRDGGATRFRLIARLAGQGHAGAAGFGGMVMSEQGECLDGQPCYVDCDGGGFTLTNATDESVDITTAYMRIARGDACDGTSEVSDLSEGPGRSTTYRLFRSRDVLCGR
;
A
#
# COMPACT_ATOMS: atom_id res chain seq x y z
N MET A 1 44.66 -30.02 -64.49
CA MET A 1 43.38 -30.33 -63.81
C MET A 1 43.30 -29.49 -62.54
N ARG A 2 42.44 -28.46 -62.49
CA ARG A 2 42.26 -27.58 -61.32
C ARG A 2 40.96 -27.98 -60.60
N LYS A 3 41.03 -28.43 -59.35
CA LYS A 3 39.86 -28.72 -58.50
C LYS A 3 39.48 -27.44 -57.74
N ALA A 4 38.31 -26.89 -58.03
CA ALA A 4 37.69 -25.84 -57.22
C ALA A 4 37.11 -26.47 -55.94
N ARG A 5 37.29 -25.80 -54.78
CA ARG A 5 36.59 -26.14 -53.53
C ARG A 5 35.57 -25.04 -53.25
N VAL A 6 34.31 -25.44 -53.11
CA VAL A 6 33.19 -24.57 -52.75
C VAL A 6 33.13 -24.49 -51.21
N PRO A 7 33.04 -23.30 -50.60
CA PRO A 7 32.85 -23.20 -49.16
C PRO A 7 31.37 -23.44 -48.80
N SER A 8 31.16 -24.32 -47.83
CA SER A 8 29.84 -24.63 -47.26
C SER A 8 29.53 -23.63 -46.16
N THR A 9 28.56 -22.73 -46.39
CA THR A 9 28.09 -21.74 -45.42
C THR A 9 26.99 -22.36 -44.55
N ILE A 10 27.33 -22.67 -43.28
CA ILE A 10 26.36 -23.05 -42.26
C ILE A 10 25.75 -21.76 -41.68
N PHE A 11 24.46 -21.53 -41.98
CA PHE A 11 23.67 -20.46 -41.37
C PHE A 11 23.19 -20.90 -39.98
N THR A 12 23.93 -20.54 -38.93
CA THR A 12 23.49 -20.72 -37.55
C THR A 12 22.54 -19.56 -37.18
N SER A 13 21.24 -19.81 -37.20
CA SER A 13 20.22 -18.82 -36.81
C SER A 13 20.13 -18.75 -35.29
N LEU A 14 20.62 -17.67 -34.70
CA LEU A 14 20.54 -17.38 -33.27
C LEU A 14 19.21 -16.67 -32.99
N ALA A 15 18.19 -17.41 -32.56
CA ALA A 15 16.93 -16.82 -32.09
C ALA A 15 17.15 -16.21 -30.69
N LEU A 16 17.34 -14.88 -30.63
CA LEU A 16 17.33 -14.14 -29.37
C LEU A 16 15.88 -14.07 -28.85
N LEU A 17 15.59 -14.84 -27.81
CA LEU A 17 14.40 -14.66 -26.98
C LEU A 17 14.56 -13.35 -26.20
N ALA A 18 13.89 -12.29 -26.66
CA ALA A 18 13.76 -11.04 -25.90
C ALA A 18 12.88 -11.30 -24.68
N ALA A 19 13.49 -11.56 -23.53
CA ALA A 19 12.77 -11.55 -22.26
C ALA A 19 12.34 -10.09 -21.96
N PRO A 20 11.07 -9.82 -21.62
CA PRO A 20 10.67 -8.49 -21.19
C PRO A 20 11.42 -8.16 -19.90
N ALA A 21 12.11 -7.01 -19.91
CA ALA A 21 12.69 -6.46 -18.70
C ALA A 21 11.55 -6.15 -17.72
N ALA A 22 11.56 -6.77 -16.54
CA ALA A 22 10.69 -6.38 -15.45
C ALA A 22 11.07 -4.95 -15.04
N THR A 23 10.23 -3.98 -15.39
CA THR A 23 10.39 -2.61 -14.87
C THR A 23 10.11 -2.65 -13.38
N ALA A 24 11.10 -2.25 -12.57
CA ALA A 24 10.87 -2.02 -11.15
C ALA A 24 9.72 -1.00 -11.02
N GLN A 25 8.62 -1.41 -10.36
CA GLN A 25 7.47 -0.53 -10.18
C GLN A 25 7.86 0.58 -9.20
N THR A 26 8.14 1.77 -9.73
CA THR A 26 8.32 2.97 -8.92
C THR A 26 6.97 3.37 -8.35
N TRP A 27 6.88 3.42 -7.02
CA TRP A 27 5.64 3.86 -6.38
C TRP A 27 5.54 5.38 -6.36
N PRO A 28 4.32 5.92 -6.48
CA PRO A 28 4.13 7.35 -6.52
C PRO A 28 4.43 7.97 -5.14
N GLU A 29 5.19 9.05 -5.14
CA GLU A 29 5.40 9.84 -3.93
C GLU A 29 4.27 10.86 -3.72
N GLY A 30 4.02 11.21 -2.46
CA GLY A 30 3.10 12.26 -2.06
C GLY A 30 1.98 11.78 -1.16
N CYS A 31 0.95 12.63 -1.05
CA CYS A 31 -0.20 12.42 -0.18
C CYS A 31 -1.41 11.87 -0.95
N PHE A 32 -2.00 10.81 -0.40
CA PHE A 32 -3.22 10.18 -0.89
C PHE A 32 -4.24 10.12 0.23
N THR A 33 -5.50 10.46 -0.03
CA THR A 33 -6.54 10.42 0.98
C THR A 33 -7.84 9.82 0.47
N ARG A 34 -8.67 9.36 1.39
CA ARG A 34 -10.05 9.00 1.17
C ARG A 34 -10.87 9.45 2.36
N GLN A 35 -11.98 10.13 2.08
CA GLN A 35 -13.02 10.44 3.06
C GLN A 35 -14.31 9.79 2.59
N TYR A 36 -15.00 9.13 3.50
CA TYR A 36 -16.27 8.47 3.23
C TYR A 36 -17.42 9.33 3.76
N GLU A 37 -18.37 9.62 2.89
CA GLU A 37 -19.56 10.38 3.24
C GLU A 37 -20.47 9.56 4.17
N ALA A 38 -21.26 10.25 4.99
CA ALA A 38 -22.17 9.60 5.93
C ALA A 38 -23.12 8.59 5.26
N ALA A 39 -23.59 8.89 4.04
CA ALA A 39 -24.45 7.99 3.28
C ALA A 39 -23.73 6.68 2.89
N HIS A 40 -22.44 6.74 2.58
CA HIS A 40 -21.64 5.55 2.30
C HIS A 40 -21.47 4.69 3.55
N LEU A 41 -21.10 5.34 4.67
CA LEU A 41 -20.92 4.67 5.95
C LEU A 41 -22.22 3.99 6.41
N ALA A 42 -23.37 4.66 6.27
CA ALA A 42 -24.66 4.06 6.58
C ALA A 42 -24.95 2.78 5.77
N GLY A 43 -24.43 2.69 4.53
CA GLY A 43 -24.56 1.51 3.68
C GLY A 43 -23.50 0.42 3.91
N GLN A 44 -22.46 0.71 4.70
CA GLN A 44 -21.33 -0.20 4.96
C GLN A 44 -21.11 -0.38 6.47
N PRO A 45 -22.02 -1.04 7.21
CA PRO A 45 -21.97 -1.10 8.67
C PRO A 45 -20.70 -1.75 9.26
N GLY A 46 -19.98 -2.55 8.47
CA GLY A 46 -18.69 -3.14 8.85
C GLY A 46 -17.49 -2.21 8.69
N GLN A 47 -17.66 -1.07 8.00
CA GLN A 47 -16.59 -0.15 7.68
C GLN A 47 -16.03 0.54 8.93
N VAL A 48 -14.72 0.44 9.14
CA VAL A 48 -14.05 0.99 10.32
C VAL A 48 -13.36 2.32 10.08
N VAL A 49 -13.18 2.73 8.83
CA VAL A 49 -12.52 3.98 8.46
C VAL A 49 -13.55 4.99 7.97
N GLU A 50 -13.58 6.16 8.61
CA GLU A 50 -14.29 7.34 8.09
C GLU A 50 -13.39 8.13 7.14
N ARG A 51 -12.12 8.31 7.51
CA ARG A 51 -11.11 8.97 6.68
C ARG A 51 -9.78 8.27 6.83
N VAL A 52 -9.07 8.06 5.73
CA VAL A 52 -7.69 7.57 5.72
C VAL A 52 -6.83 8.49 4.87
N SER A 53 -5.60 8.72 5.33
CA SER A 53 -4.56 9.43 4.59
C SER A 53 -3.27 8.62 4.63
N LEU A 54 -2.61 8.53 3.48
CA LEU A 54 -1.35 7.83 3.28
C LEU A 54 -0.35 8.82 2.66
N ARG A 55 0.78 9.03 3.33
CA ARG A 55 1.94 9.71 2.76
C ARG A 55 2.95 8.65 2.33
N LEU A 56 3.38 8.70 1.08
CA LEU A 56 4.49 7.90 0.55
C LEU A 56 5.65 8.85 0.24
N GLN A 57 6.84 8.52 0.72
CA GLN A 57 8.03 9.33 0.50
C GLN A 57 9.25 8.43 0.32
N ARG A 58 10.10 8.75 -0.66
CA ARG A 58 11.39 8.08 -0.80
C ARG A 58 12.32 8.52 0.33
N ASP A 59 12.91 7.55 1.01
CA ASP A 59 13.96 7.78 2.00
C ASP A 59 15.07 6.75 1.77
N GLY A 60 16.20 7.23 1.27
CA GLY A 60 17.28 6.37 0.78
C GLY A 60 16.81 5.38 -0.29
N GLY A 61 17.05 4.09 -0.04
CA GLY A 61 16.73 2.99 -0.95
C GLY A 61 15.32 2.41 -0.81
N ALA A 62 14.47 2.96 0.06
CA ALA A 62 13.14 2.44 0.35
C ALA A 62 12.06 3.53 0.27
N THR A 63 10.80 3.12 0.23
CA THR A 63 9.67 4.02 0.35
C THR A 63 9.15 3.96 1.78
N ARG A 64 9.26 5.06 2.53
CA ARG A 64 8.63 5.19 3.85
C ARG A 64 7.18 5.60 3.69
N PHE A 65 6.33 5.13 4.59
CA PHE A 65 4.95 5.57 4.67
C PHE A 65 4.58 6.10 6.04
N ARG A 66 3.59 7.00 6.03
CA ARG A 66 2.81 7.36 7.21
C ARG A 66 1.33 7.22 6.87
N LEU A 67 0.62 6.38 7.61
CA LEU A 67 -0.80 6.17 7.47
C LEU A 67 -1.52 6.76 8.69
N ILE A 68 -2.54 7.56 8.46
CA ILE A 68 -3.38 8.14 9.51
C ILE A 68 -4.83 7.83 9.17
N ALA A 69 -5.57 7.27 10.13
CA ALA A 69 -6.98 6.99 9.97
C ALA A 69 -7.80 7.68 11.07
N ARG A 70 -8.92 8.30 10.67
CA ARG A 70 -10.02 8.58 11.57
C ARG A 70 -10.99 7.41 11.52
N LEU A 71 -11.19 6.77 12.66
CA LEU A 71 -12.05 5.61 12.76
C LEU A 71 -13.53 6.02 12.74
N ALA A 72 -14.34 5.24 12.04
CA ALA A 72 -15.79 5.39 12.02
C ALA A 72 -16.39 4.90 13.35
N GLY A 73 -17.56 5.41 13.71
CA GLY A 73 -18.32 4.98 14.90
C GLY A 73 -18.99 3.62 14.77
N GLN A 74 -18.59 2.78 13.81
CA GLN A 74 -19.22 1.52 13.44
C GLN A 74 -18.15 0.44 13.18
N GLY A 75 -18.57 -0.76 12.77
CA GLY A 75 -17.69 -1.92 12.67
C GLY A 75 -17.07 -2.31 14.02
N HIS A 76 -16.00 -3.12 13.98
CA HIS A 76 -15.34 -3.56 15.22
C HIS A 76 -14.59 -2.43 15.92
N ALA A 77 -14.09 -1.44 15.18
CA ALA A 77 -13.46 -0.25 15.77
C ALA A 77 -14.45 0.56 16.62
N GLY A 78 -15.66 0.79 16.12
CA GLY A 78 -16.74 1.41 16.88
C GLY A 78 -17.15 0.59 18.10
N ALA A 79 -17.31 -0.72 17.94
CA ALA A 79 -17.64 -1.63 19.05
C ALA A 79 -16.57 -1.66 20.15
N ALA A 80 -15.30 -1.46 19.79
CA ALA A 80 -14.18 -1.34 20.73
C ALA A 80 -14.05 0.06 21.37
N GLY A 81 -14.93 1.01 21.02
CA GLY A 81 -14.93 2.35 21.59
C GLY A 81 -13.98 3.34 20.91
N PHE A 82 -13.40 2.99 19.75
CA PHE A 82 -12.45 3.84 19.04
C PHE A 82 -13.09 4.81 18.03
N GLY A 83 -14.43 4.83 17.94
CA GLY A 83 -15.16 5.69 17.02
C GLY A 83 -14.76 7.17 17.13
N GLY A 84 -14.42 7.79 16.00
CA GLY A 84 -14.02 9.18 15.90
C GLY A 84 -12.57 9.48 16.29
N MET A 85 -11.84 8.51 16.85
CA MET A 85 -10.43 8.65 17.19
C MET A 85 -9.57 8.76 15.93
N VAL A 86 -8.46 9.51 16.04
CA VAL A 86 -7.42 9.56 15.02
C VAL A 86 -6.24 8.73 15.50
N MET A 87 -5.88 7.73 14.71
CA MET A 87 -4.80 6.78 14.96
C MET A 87 -3.85 6.77 13.77
N SER A 88 -2.59 6.41 13.99
CA SER A 88 -1.57 6.47 12.94
C SER A 88 -0.51 5.41 13.10
N GLU A 89 0.09 5.03 11.97
CA GLU A 89 1.29 4.21 11.92
C GLU A 89 2.26 4.71 10.86
N GLN A 90 3.47 4.22 10.97
CA GLN A 90 4.51 4.43 9.99
C GLN A 90 5.27 3.13 9.74
N GLY A 91 5.98 3.12 8.63
CA GLY A 91 6.81 1.98 8.30
C GLY A 91 7.46 2.18 6.96
N GLU A 92 7.82 1.07 6.34
CA GLU A 92 8.52 1.07 5.07
C GLU A 92 7.93 0.05 4.12
N CYS A 93 8.29 0.25 2.87
CA CYS A 93 7.92 -0.63 1.82
C CYS A 93 9.14 -0.88 0.95
N LEU A 94 9.40 -2.16 0.74
CA LEU A 94 10.47 -2.61 -0.12
C LEU A 94 10.00 -2.54 -1.58
N ASP A 95 10.91 -2.24 -2.49
CA ASP A 95 10.56 -2.04 -3.90
C ASP A 95 9.88 -3.28 -4.49
N GLY A 96 8.63 -3.10 -4.96
CA GLY A 96 7.82 -4.20 -5.51
C GLY A 96 7.33 -5.24 -4.50
N GLN A 97 7.34 -4.92 -3.20
CA GLN A 97 6.92 -5.80 -2.10
C GLN A 97 5.84 -5.14 -1.24
N PRO A 98 5.20 -5.87 -0.30
CA PRO A 98 4.27 -5.26 0.66
C PRO A 98 4.95 -4.18 1.52
N CYS A 99 4.15 -3.23 1.99
CA CYS A 99 4.50 -2.30 3.04
C CYS A 99 4.31 -2.97 4.40
N TYR A 100 5.22 -2.72 5.33
CA TYR A 100 5.18 -3.25 6.69
C TYR A 100 5.25 -2.11 7.70
N VAL A 101 4.38 -2.16 8.70
CA VAL A 101 4.40 -1.26 9.85
C VAL A 101 5.62 -1.60 10.70
N ASP A 102 6.27 -0.57 11.25
CA ASP A 102 7.34 -0.78 12.22
C ASP A 102 6.79 -1.56 13.45
N CYS A 103 7.61 -2.35 14.15
CA CYS A 103 7.20 -3.07 15.38
C CYS A 103 6.03 -4.08 15.22
N ASP A 104 6.04 -4.86 14.12
CA ASP A 104 5.13 -5.99 13.87
C ASP A 104 3.63 -5.63 13.81
N GLY A 105 3.30 -4.41 13.36
CA GLY A 105 1.93 -3.94 13.18
C GLY A 105 1.19 -4.50 11.96
N GLY A 106 1.76 -5.50 11.27
CA GLY A 106 1.27 -6.01 9.99
C GLY A 106 1.61 -5.07 8.84
N GLY A 107 0.69 -4.89 7.89
CA GLY A 107 0.99 -4.06 6.73
C GLY A 107 -0.11 -4.01 5.66
N PHE A 108 0.28 -3.59 4.47
CA PHE A 108 -0.60 -3.55 3.30
C PHE A 108 0.17 -3.73 2.00
N THR A 109 -0.52 -4.19 0.95
CA THR A 109 0.02 -4.16 -0.41
C THR A 109 -0.51 -2.95 -1.16
N LEU A 110 0.36 -2.27 -1.90
CA LEU A 110 -0.03 -1.24 -2.87
C LEU A 110 -0.31 -1.89 -4.22
N THR A 111 -1.50 -1.61 -4.76
CA THR A 111 -1.92 -2.01 -6.10
C THR A 111 -2.54 -0.83 -6.82
N ASN A 112 -2.68 -0.91 -8.15
CA ASN A 112 -3.22 0.18 -8.98
C ASN A 112 -2.58 1.55 -8.67
N ALA A 113 -1.29 1.54 -8.34
CA ALA A 113 -0.56 2.72 -7.92
C ALA A 113 -0.18 3.55 -9.14
N THR A 114 -0.81 4.72 -9.25
CA THR A 114 -0.57 5.74 -10.27
C THR A 114 -0.32 7.08 -9.58
N ASP A 115 0.04 8.11 -10.34
CA ASP A 115 0.15 9.44 -9.75
C ASP A 115 -1.21 9.91 -9.17
N GLU A 116 -2.36 9.48 -9.68
CA GLU A 116 -3.66 10.01 -9.23
C GLU A 116 -4.32 9.19 -8.11
N SER A 117 -4.01 7.90 -8.01
CA SER A 117 -4.67 7.00 -7.07
C SER A 117 -3.81 5.83 -6.67
N VAL A 118 -4.07 5.30 -5.48
CA VAL A 118 -3.50 4.06 -4.98
C VAL A 118 -4.59 3.20 -4.33
N ASP A 119 -4.47 1.89 -4.44
CA ASP A 119 -5.25 0.94 -3.65
C ASP A 119 -4.35 0.30 -2.60
N ILE A 120 -4.74 0.41 -1.33
CA ILE A 120 -4.09 -0.32 -0.24
C ILE A 120 -4.97 -1.50 0.16
N THR A 121 -4.42 -2.72 0.12
CA THR A 121 -5.10 -3.92 0.63
C THR A 121 -4.44 -4.33 1.93
N THR A 122 -5.19 -4.29 3.02
CA THR A 122 -4.68 -4.56 4.37
C THR A 122 -4.30 -6.03 4.54
N ALA A 123 -3.25 -6.26 5.34
CA ALA A 123 -2.81 -7.56 5.82
C ALA A 123 -2.48 -7.42 7.31
N TYR A 124 -3.49 -7.64 8.16
CA TYR A 124 -3.41 -7.38 9.61
C TYR A 124 -2.91 -5.97 9.94
N MET A 125 -3.37 -4.96 9.19
CA MET A 125 -2.92 -3.58 9.30
C MET A 125 -3.43 -2.96 10.60
N ARG A 126 -2.61 -3.00 11.64
CA ARG A 126 -2.89 -2.37 12.92
C ARG A 126 -2.61 -0.87 12.83
N ILE A 127 -3.36 -0.10 13.62
CA ILE A 127 -3.09 1.32 13.85
C ILE A 127 -3.20 1.68 15.32
N ALA A 128 -2.28 2.51 15.82
CA ALA A 128 -2.24 2.88 17.22
C ALA A 128 -2.60 4.35 17.48
N ARG A 129 -3.04 4.61 18.70
CA ARG A 129 -3.02 5.94 19.30
C ARG A 129 -1.77 6.06 20.15
N GLY A 130 -0.73 6.67 19.59
CA GLY A 130 0.58 6.77 20.24
C GLY A 130 1.62 5.95 19.49
N ASP A 131 2.57 5.37 20.23
CA ASP A 131 3.63 4.54 19.67
C ASP A 131 3.29 3.06 19.90
N ALA A 132 2.98 2.32 18.83
CA ALA A 132 2.64 0.90 18.92
C ALA A 132 3.78 0.03 19.49
N CYS A 133 5.03 0.49 19.41
CA CYS A 133 6.19 -0.26 19.86
C CYS A 133 6.28 -0.39 21.39
N ASP A 134 5.59 0.48 22.14
CA ASP A 134 5.66 0.48 23.61
C ASP A 134 4.82 -0.63 24.27
N GLY A 135 3.96 -1.30 23.49
CA GLY A 135 3.07 -2.38 23.96
C GLY A 135 1.92 -1.93 24.88
N THR A 136 1.78 -0.63 25.13
CA THR A 136 0.76 -0.02 25.98
C THR A 136 -0.26 0.82 25.21
N SER A 137 0.07 1.18 23.96
CA SER A 137 -0.81 1.97 23.10
C SER A 137 -2.14 1.26 22.78
N GLU A 138 -3.19 2.06 22.61
CA GLU A 138 -4.50 1.61 22.13
C GLU A 138 -4.37 1.26 20.65
N VAL A 139 -4.76 0.05 20.25
CA VAL A 139 -4.58 -0.44 18.88
C VAL A 139 -5.90 -0.94 18.28
N SER A 140 -6.16 -0.52 17.05
CA SER A 140 -7.25 -1.04 16.21
C SER A 140 -6.68 -1.71 14.97
N ASP A 141 -7.49 -2.53 14.29
CA ASP A 141 -7.14 -3.14 13.00
C ASP A 141 -8.00 -2.52 11.90
N LEU A 142 -7.41 -2.27 10.74
CA LEU A 142 -8.08 -1.62 9.61
C LEU A 142 -8.86 -2.57 8.70
N SER A 143 -8.88 -3.88 8.93
CA SER A 143 -9.74 -4.80 8.17
C SER A 143 -11.19 -4.69 8.61
N GLU A 144 -12.14 -4.65 7.68
CA GLU A 144 -13.59 -4.59 7.95
C GLU A 144 -14.17 -5.97 8.33
N GLY A 145 -13.46 -6.69 9.19
CA GLY A 145 -13.92 -7.94 9.77
C GLY A 145 -12.77 -8.86 10.20
N PRO A 146 -12.98 -9.70 11.23
CA PRO A 146 -11.92 -10.57 11.75
C PRO A 146 -11.29 -11.45 10.69
N GLY A 147 -9.95 -11.41 10.59
CA GLY A 147 -9.16 -12.25 9.69
C GLY A 147 -9.35 -11.94 8.20
N ARG A 148 -9.92 -10.78 7.85
CA ARG A 148 -10.13 -10.37 6.46
C ARG A 148 -9.07 -9.36 6.02
N SER A 149 -8.93 -9.23 4.71
CA SER A 149 -8.29 -8.06 4.10
C SER A 149 -9.37 -7.07 3.67
N THR A 150 -9.01 -5.79 3.64
CA THR A 150 -9.86 -4.72 3.11
C THR A 150 -9.05 -3.87 2.17
N THR A 151 -9.63 -3.56 1.01
CA THR A 151 -9.02 -2.67 0.04
C THR A 151 -9.63 -1.28 0.17
N TYR A 152 -8.78 -0.30 0.47
CA TYR A 152 -9.14 1.11 0.44
C TYR A 152 -8.53 1.76 -0.81
N ARG A 153 -9.37 2.44 -1.60
CA ARG A 153 -8.90 3.30 -2.70
C ARG A 153 -8.72 4.72 -2.20
N LEU A 154 -7.51 5.26 -2.39
CA LEU A 154 -7.14 6.61 -2.02
C LEU A 154 -6.78 7.42 -3.27
N PHE A 155 -6.97 8.73 -3.20
CA PHE A 155 -6.78 9.67 -4.30
C PHE A 155 -5.74 10.71 -3.94
N ARG A 156 -4.95 11.14 -4.92
CA ARG A 156 -3.94 12.20 -4.73
C ARG A 156 -4.58 13.42 -4.09
N SER A 157 -3.85 14.01 -3.15
CA SER A 157 -4.32 15.09 -2.29
C SER A 157 -3.19 16.06 -1.99
N ARG A 158 -3.53 17.23 -1.47
CA ARG A 158 -2.54 18.20 -0.97
C ARG A 158 -1.84 17.65 0.25
N ASP A 159 -0.52 17.81 0.33
CA ASP A 159 0.33 17.25 1.41
C ASP A 159 -0.13 17.60 2.82
N VAL A 160 -0.72 18.79 3.02
CA VAL A 160 -1.28 19.22 4.31
C VAL A 160 -2.32 18.25 4.89
N LEU A 161 -2.98 17.44 4.05
CA LEU A 161 -4.02 16.50 4.47
C LEU A 161 -3.49 15.18 5.03
N CYS A 162 -2.21 14.84 4.78
CA CYS A 162 -1.58 13.64 5.33
C CYS A 162 -0.81 13.89 6.64
N GLY A 163 -0.80 15.14 7.13
CA GLY A 163 0.10 15.53 8.21
C GLY A 163 1.55 15.65 7.72
N ARG A 164 2.40 16.24 8.57
CA ARG A 164 3.86 16.23 8.37
C ARG A 164 4.44 14.95 8.93
#